data_AF-A0A2P5FIP2-F1
#
_entry.id   AF-A0A2P5FIP2-F1
#
_cell.length_a   1.000
_cell.length_b   1.000
_cell.length_c   1.000
_cell.angle_alpha   90.00
_cell.angle_beta   90.00
_cell.angle_gamma   90.00
#
_symmetry.space_group_name_H-M   'P 1'
#
loop_
_entity.id
_entity.type
_entity.pdbx_description
1 polymer ?
#
loop_
_entity_poly.entity_id
_entity_poly.type
_entity_poly.pdbx_seq_one_letter_code
_entity_poly.pdbx_strand_id
1 'polypeptide(L)' 'MRELGGDVLRFIIRKYLDPTDLSKNNNRLSIPVKQVKIEPDSLRGDEKEKVKERDERCPTRINKGMEVRS' A
#
# COMPACT_ATOMS: atom_id res chain seq x y z
N MET A 1 19.94 -7.37 5.84
CA MET A 1 18.87 -6.35 5.84
C MET A 1 19.38 -5.12 5.11
N ARG A 2 18.53 -4.36 4.42
CA ARG A 2 18.90 -3.06 3.87
C ARG A 2 18.41 -1.98 4.81
N GLU A 3 19.31 -1.15 5.28
CA GLU A 3 19.01 0.02 6.09
C GLU A 3 19.06 1.25 5.19
N LEU A 4 18.03 2.10 5.26
CA LEU A 4 18.01 3.39 4.57
C LEU A 4 17.72 4.46 5.63
N GLY A 5 18.71 5.30 5.92
CA GLY A 5 18.56 6.35 6.93
C GLY A 5 18.30 5.84 8.35
N GLY A 6 18.73 4.62 8.68
CA GLY A 6 18.49 3.99 9.99
C GLY A 6 17.17 3.20 10.09
N ASP A 7 16.32 3.24 9.05
CA ASP A 7 15.12 2.42 9.00
C ASP A 7 15.40 1.04 8.38
N VAL A 8 14.85 0.00 9.02
CA VAL A 8 14.90 -1.38 8.52
C VAL A 8 13.89 -1.53 7.39
N LEU A 9 14.38 -1.64 6.15
CA LEU A 9 13.51 -1.84 4.99
C LEU A 9 12.93 -3.25 4.97
N ARG A 10 11.60 -3.34 4.89
CA ARG A 10 10.88 -4.60 4.68
C ARG A 10 10.28 -4.63 3.29
N PHE A 11 10.39 -5.79 2.65
CA PHE A 11 9.76 -6.02 1.36
C PHE A 11 8.27 -6.35 1.56
N ILE A 12 7.39 -5.54 0.97
CA ILE A 12 5.92 -5.66 1.15
C ILE A 12 5.23 -6.16 -0.13
N ILE A 13 5.73 -5.77 -1.31
CA ILE A 13 5.17 -6.15 -2.60
C ILE A 13 6.19 -6.01 -3.73
N ARG A 14 6.11 -6.89 -4.73
CA ARG A 14 6.68 -6.68 -6.07
C ARG A 14 5.53 -6.67 -7.06
N LYS A 15 5.47 -5.64 -7.89
CA LYS A 15 4.45 -5.47 -8.92
C LYS A 15 5.11 -5.26 -10.27
N TYR A 16 4.58 -5.90 -11.31
CA TYR A 16 4.87 -5.53 -12.69
C TYR A 16 4.08 -4.26 -13.04
N LEU A 17 4.71 -3.31 -13.72
CA LEU A 17 4.05 -2.08 -14.13
C LEU A 17 3.19 -2.34 -15.37
N ASP A 18 1.90 -2.03 -15.26
CA ASP A 18 0.96 -2.14 -16.36
C ASP A 18 0.98 -0.84 -17.19
N PRO A 19 0.61 -0.88 -18.49
CA PRO A 19 0.52 0.34 -19.31
C PRO A 19 -0.35 1.44 -18.68
N THR A 20 -1.37 1.07 -17.91
CA THR A 20 -2.22 2.02 -17.18
C THR A 20 -1.48 2.79 -16.08
N ASP A 21 -0.50 2.17 -15.43
CA ASP A 21 0.33 2.82 -14.41
C ASP A 21 1.32 3.82 -15.02
N LEU A 22 1.77 3.53 -16.25
CA LEU A 22 2.74 4.35 -16.99
C LEU A 22 2.08 5.47 -17.82
N SER A 23 0.75 5.46 -17.93
CA SER A 23 0.03 6.48 -18.69
C SER A 23 0.21 7.89 -18.10
N LYS A 24 0.60 8.84 -18.95
CA LYS A 24 1.01 10.22 -18.55
C LYS A 24 -0.03 11.00 -17.74
N ASN A 25 -1.31 10.61 -17.78
CA ASN A 25 -2.41 11.40 -17.23
C ASN A 25 -3.07 10.80 -15.98
N ASN A 26 -2.62 9.64 -15.49
CA ASN A 26 -3.32 8.99 -14.39
C ASN A 26 -2.69 9.23 -13.01
N ASN A 27 -1.37 9.52 -12.89
CA ASN A 27 -0.66 9.72 -11.62
C ASN A 27 -1.08 8.72 -10.52
N ARG A 28 -1.38 7.49 -10.93
CA ARG A 28 -1.97 6.44 -10.11
C ARG A 28 -1.22 5.15 -10.38
N LEU A 29 -0.86 4.48 -9.30
CA LEU A 29 -0.30 3.14 -9.32
C LEU A 29 -1.34 2.19 -8.72
N SER A 30 -1.82 1.23 -9.50
CA SER A 30 -2.78 0.24 -8.99
C SER A 30 -2.04 -0.75 -8.11
N ILE A 31 -2.42 -0.89 -6.84
CA ILE A 31 -1.78 -1.85 -5.92
C ILE A 31 -2.67 -3.10 -5.78
N PRO A 32 -2.18 -4.30 -6.15
CA PRO A 32 -2.96 -5.53 -6.02
C PRO A 32 -3.02 -5.98 -4.55
N VAL A 33 -4.14 -5.72 -3.89
CA VAL A 33 -4.35 -5.96 -2.45
C VAL A 33 -3.99 -7.39 -2.03
N LYS A 34 -4.32 -8.39 -2.85
CA LYS A 34 -4.05 -9.81 -2.56
C LYS A 34 -2.55 -10.17 -2.52
N GLN A 35 -1.67 -9.34 -3.09
CA GLN A 35 -0.22 -9.58 -3.12
C GLN A 35 0.54 -8.78 -2.06
N VAL A 36 -0.14 -7.86 -1.38
CA VAL A 36 0.45 -7.03 -0.34
C VAL A 36 0.61 -7.87 0.92
N LYS A 37 1.85 -8.13 1.32
CA LYS A 37 2.18 -8.85 2.56
C LYS A 37 2.36 -7.83 3.68
N ILE A 38 1.26 -7.46 4.34
CA ILE A 38 1.30 -6.66 5.56
C ILE A 38 1.21 -7.62 6.74
N GLU A 39 2.29 -7.69 7.50
CA GLU A 39 2.26 -8.31 8.83
C GLU A 39 1.47 -7.40 9.79
N PRO A 40 0.71 -7.94 10.76
CA PRO A 40 -0.08 -7.15 11.72
C PRO A 40 0.72 -6.08 12.47
N ASP A 41 2.04 -6.26 12.58
CA ASP A 41 2.98 -5.38 13.27
C ASP A 41 4.01 -4.73 12.33
N SER A 42 3.70 -4.62 11.04
CA SER A 42 4.58 -3.93 10.09
C SER A 42 4.62 -2.41 10.32
N LEU A 43 3.62 -1.85 11.01
CA LEU A 43 3.53 -0.42 11.33
C LEU A 43 3.96 -0.17 12.77
N ARG A 44 4.69 0.92 12.98
CA ARG A 44 4.97 1.49 14.32
C ARG A 44 3.69 2.02 14.94
N GLY A 45 3.70 2.23 16.26
CA GLY A 45 2.52 2.69 17.01
C GLY A 45 1.93 4.01 16.48
N ASP A 46 2.79 4.97 16.18
CA ASP A 46 2.43 6.28 15.62
C ASP A 46 1.89 6.17 14.18
N GLU A 47 2.40 5.22 13.39
CA GLU A 47 1.92 4.93 12.05
C GLU A 47 0.52 4.29 12.08
N LYS A 48 0.28 3.37 13.04
CA LYS A 48 -1.03 2.75 13.26
C LYS A 48 -2.09 3.80 13.64
N GLU A 49 -1.73 4.77 14.49
CA GLU A 49 -2.64 5.84 14.91
C GLU A 49 -3.04 6.76 13.74
N LYS A 50 -2.09 7.15 12.89
CA LYS A 50 -2.36 7.95 11.68
C LYS A 50 -3.26 7.24 10.67
N VAL A 51 -3.17 5.91 10.56
CA VAL A 51 -4.06 5.11 9.71
C VAL A 51 -5.48 5.14 10.26
N LYS A 52 -5.67 4.94 11.57
CA LYS A 52 -7.00 5.01 12.21
C LYS A 52 -7.66 6.39 12.00
N GLU A 53 -6.92 7.47 12.24
CA GLU A 53 -7.42 8.85 12.02
C GLU A 53 -7.83 9.10 10.55
N ARG A 54 -7.21 8.42 9.58
CA ARG A 54 -7.59 8.51 8.16
C ARG A 54 -8.86 7.72 7.85
N ASP A 55 -9.01 6.53 8.42
CA ASP A 55 -10.19 5.68 8.20
C ASP A 55 -11.44 6.34 8.79
N GLU A 56 -11.33 6.95 9.96
CA GLU A 56 -12.41 7.71 10.60
C GLU A 56 -12.85 8.93 9.76
N ARG A 57 -11.90 9.60 9.10
CA ARG A 57 -12.19 10.74 8.20
C ARG A 57 -12.77 10.32 6.84
N CYS A 58 -12.61 9.07 6.42
CA CYS A 58 -12.98 8.60 5.08
C CYS A 58 -13.66 7.21 5.13
N PRO A 59 -14.84 7.08 5.75
CA PRO A 59 -15.49 5.80 6.00
C PRO A 59 -15.89 5.02 4.72
N THR A 60 -16.01 5.69 3.57
CA THR A 60 -16.42 5.07 2.29
C THR A 60 -15.28 4.37 1.52
N ARG A 61 -14.04 4.37 2.01
CA ARG A 61 -12.89 3.75 1.31
C ARG A 61 -12.67 2.27 1.62
N ILE A 62 -13.41 1.71 2.57
CA ILE A 62 -13.35 0.30 2.91
C ILE A 62 -13.94 -0.48 1.73
N ASN A 63 -13.10 -1.24 1.01
CA ASN A 63 -13.46 -2.18 -0.08
C ASN A 63 -13.54 -1.68 -1.54
N LYS A 64 -12.64 -0.81 -2.00
CA LYS A 64 -12.39 -0.68 -3.46
C LYS A 64 -10.91 -0.87 -3.82
N GLY A 65 -10.37 -2.03 -3.43
CA GLY A 65 -9.19 -2.57 -4.11
C GLY A 65 -9.58 -3.10 -5.49
N MET A 66 -8.66 -3.07 -6.45
CA MET A 66 -8.91 -3.67 -7.76
C MET A 66 -8.76 -5.19 -7.62
N GLU A 67 -9.86 -5.93 -7.81
CA GLU A 67 -9.79 -7.39 -7.91
C GLU A 67 -9.20 -7.77 -9.26
N VAL A 68 -7.96 -8.25 -9.25
CA VAL A 68 -7.35 -8.86 -10.44
C VAL A 68 -7.93 -10.27 -10.56
N ARG A 69 -8.67 -10.54 -11.63
CA ARG A 69 -9.10 -11.90 -11.98
C ARG A 69 -7.88 -12.65 -12.48
N SER A 70 -7.57 -13.77 -11.83
CA SER A 70 -6.53 -14.74 -12.19
C SER A 70 -6.90 -15.53 -13.42
#